data_AF-A0A968V212-F1
#
_entry.id   AF-A0A968V212-F1
#
_cell.length_a   1.000
_cell.length_b   1.000
_cell.length_c   1.000
_cell.angle_alpha   90.00
_cell.angle_beta   90.00
_cell.angle_gamma   90.00
#
_symmetry.space_group_name_H-M   'P 1'
#
loop_
_entity.id
_entity.type
_entity.pdbx_description
1 polymer ?
#
loop_
_entity_poly.entity_id
_entity_poly.type
_entity_poly.pdbx_seq_one_letter_code
_entity_poly.pdbx_strand_id
1 'polypeptide(L)'
;MLFQAKHYVLSLLIVFTFICHSFAQTFTLQGKVLDEQTNEPLTGATVLVETTSQGTTTNADGTFTIANISSNPIRISISYIGYETKQLEVDFRNKKSSNLSIKLASSSLELATIEVQGIATGQIKAFIEQKNAENIKHIISAAQILTFPDLNAAEVMQRIPGVTLQRDQGEGRYVQLRGTPPALTNFNINGEQVPSPEGSFRFVGMDIIPSDQIENVEVTKVLTPDMDADGIGGSVNIITKSASGEKPEITATMAAGYNHLRQSPNYNLQFAYGQRYKRLGFQINSSFFENNQGADNIEYKFGKGPFFNSTNQQQGVDNFLCSIANLNFAIMILSALELALVQH
;
A
#
# COMPACT_ATOMS: atom_id res chain seq x y z
N MET A 1 66.18 39.81 -56.72
CA MET A 1 64.99 40.19 -55.92
C MET A 1 64.41 39.06 -55.06
N LEU A 2 64.55 37.77 -55.44
CA LEU A 2 63.97 36.64 -54.67
C LEU A 2 64.59 36.37 -53.29
N PHE A 3 65.86 36.75 -53.05
CA PHE A 3 66.54 36.47 -51.78
C PHE A 3 66.14 37.43 -50.63
N GLN A 4 65.79 38.68 -50.97
CA GLN A 4 65.33 39.68 -50.00
C GLN A 4 63.92 39.33 -49.48
N ALA A 5 63.02 38.85 -50.35
CA ALA A 5 61.66 38.45 -49.96
C ALA A 5 61.64 37.28 -48.95
N LYS A 6 62.62 36.38 -49.00
CA LYS A 6 62.71 35.21 -48.11
C LYS A 6 63.02 35.60 -46.66
N HIS A 7 63.78 36.67 -46.44
CA HIS A 7 64.09 37.18 -45.10
C HIS A 7 62.92 37.94 -44.46
N TYR A 8 62.15 38.69 -45.25
CA TYR A 8 60.93 39.35 -44.73
C TYR A 8 59.85 38.34 -44.34
N VAL A 9 59.66 37.27 -45.13
CA VAL A 9 58.72 36.18 -44.80
C VAL A 9 59.14 35.43 -43.54
N LEU A 10 60.43 35.17 -43.34
CA LEU A 10 60.93 34.53 -42.11
C LEU A 10 60.75 35.43 -40.88
N SER A 11 60.96 36.75 -41.00
CA SER A 11 60.73 37.70 -39.90
C SER A 11 59.24 37.84 -39.55
N LEU A 12 58.36 37.81 -40.56
CA LEU A 12 56.90 37.86 -40.37
C LEU A 12 56.38 36.61 -39.65
N LEU A 13 56.97 35.44 -39.95
CA LEU A 13 56.63 34.16 -39.30
C LEU A 13 57.06 34.14 -37.82
N ILE A 14 58.22 34.71 -37.49
CA ILE A 14 58.71 34.81 -36.11
C ILE A 14 57.85 35.78 -35.28
N VAL A 15 57.45 36.92 -35.86
CA VAL A 15 56.54 37.88 -35.19
C VAL A 15 55.14 37.28 -35.00
N PHE A 16 54.62 36.51 -35.97
CA PHE A 16 53.35 35.81 -35.83
C PHE A 16 53.39 34.73 -34.73
N THR A 17 54.53 34.06 -34.56
CA THR A 17 54.71 33.04 -33.50
C THR A 17 54.80 33.67 -32.10
N PHE A 18 55.35 34.89 -31.99
CA PHE A 18 55.41 35.63 -30.72
C PHE A 18 54.05 36.20 -30.27
N ILE A 19 53.18 36.58 -31.21
CA ILE A 19 51.84 37.11 -30.89
C ILE A 19 50.89 36.00 -30.37
N CYS A 20 51.14 34.74 -30.76
CA CYS A 20 50.30 33.60 -30.35
C CYS A 20 50.51 33.14 -28.89
N HIS A 21 51.61 33.53 -28.24
CA HIS A 21 51.94 33.09 -26.87
C HIS A 21 51.22 33.89 -25.75
N SER A 22 50.42 34.92 -26.06
CA SER A 22 49.88 35.85 -25.06
C SER A 22 48.41 35.62 -24.62
N PHE A 23 47.76 34.51 -24.99
CA PHE A 23 46.33 34.30 -24.69
C PHE A 23 45.99 33.17 -23.69
N ALA A 24 46.95 32.67 -22.92
CA ALA A 24 46.67 31.73 -21.83
C ALA A 24 46.61 32.46 -20.47
N GLN A 25 45.61 33.32 -20.25
CA GLN A 25 45.32 33.82 -18.90
C GLN A 25 44.59 32.73 -18.11
N THR A 26 45.27 32.12 -17.16
CA THR A 26 44.66 31.19 -16.20
C THR A 26 44.31 31.94 -14.93
N PHE A 27 43.06 31.81 -14.49
CA PHE A 27 42.58 32.39 -13.24
C PHE A 27 42.65 31.34 -12.12
N THR A 28 42.93 31.81 -10.91
CA THR A 28 42.89 30.99 -9.68
C THR A 28 41.81 31.55 -8.76
N LEU A 29 40.90 30.69 -8.35
CA LEU A 29 39.85 30.98 -7.38
C LEU A 29 40.23 30.42 -6.03
N GLN A 30 40.23 31.26 -5.00
CA GLN A 30 40.43 30.85 -3.61
C GLN A 30 39.22 31.29 -2.78
N GLY A 31 38.94 30.57 -1.70
CA GLY A 31 37.88 30.95 -0.80
C GLY A 31 37.74 30.05 0.42
N LYS A 32 36.76 30.37 1.25
CA LYS A 32 36.41 29.64 2.46
C LYS A 32 34.91 29.37 2.48
N VAL A 33 34.52 28.15 2.86
CA VAL A 33 33.13 27.73 3.04
C VAL A 33 32.85 27.59 4.53
N LEU A 34 31.82 28.27 5.00
CA LEU A 34 31.43 28.34 6.40
C LEU A 34 29.95 27.98 6.57
N ASP A 35 29.59 27.44 7.72
CA ASP A 35 28.21 27.33 8.18
C ASP A 35 27.63 28.74 8.45
N GLU A 36 26.40 29.00 8.01
CA GLU A 36 25.76 30.30 8.21
C GLU A 36 25.39 30.59 9.67
N GLN A 37 25.00 29.57 10.44
CA GLN A 37 24.55 29.69 11.83
C GLN A 37 25.72 29.66 12.81
N THR A 38 26.62 28.69 12.69
CA THR A 38 27.73 28.49 13.65
C THR A 38 28.99 29.24 13.27
N ASN A 39 29.10 29.71 12.01
CA ASN A 39 30.34 30.25 11.41
C ASN A 39 31.52 29.26 11.45
N GLU A 40 31.25 27.96 11.63
CA GLU A 40 32.28 26.92 11.62
C GLU A 40 32.73 26.60 10.18
N PRO A 41 34.01 26.25 9.98
CA PRO A 41 34.50 25.84 8.67
C PRO A 41 33.91 24.49 8.25
N LEU A 42 33.32 24.45 7.06
CA LEU A 42 32.79 23.22 6.48
C LEU A 42 33.92 22.47 5.76
N THR A 43 34.34 21.35 6.34
CA THR A 43 35.38 20.46 5.78
C THR A 43 34.75 19.43 4.85
N GLY A 44 35.25 19.31 3.62
CA GLY A 44 34.74 18.37 2.62
C GLY A 44 33.55 18.86 1.79
N ALA A 45 33.16 20.13 1.90
CA ALA A 45 32.26 20.78 0.94
C ALA A 45 32.86 20.75 -0.47
N THR A 46 32.05 20.35 -1.45
CA THR A 46 32.44 20.24 -2.86
C THR A 46 32.16 21.58 -3.55
N VAL A 47 33.18 22.12 -4.21
CA VAL A 47 33.09 23.35 -5.00
C VAL A 47 33.34 22.99 -6.46
N LEU A 48 32.33 23.16 -7.31
CA LEU A 48 32.37 22.80 -8.73
C LEU A 48 32.14 24.03 -9.61
N VAL A 49 32.95 24.20 -10.64
CA VAL A 49 32.72 25.17 -11.71
C VAL A 49 31.82 24.53 -12.77
N GLU A 50 30.57 24.98 -12.88
CA GLU A 50 29.55 24.34 -13.72
C GLU A 50 29.95 24.32 -15.21
N THR A 51 30.65 25.35 -15.66
CA THR A 51 31.02 25.51 -17.09
C THR A 51 32.13 24.58 -17.54
N THR A 52 33.05 24.22 -16.64
CA THR A 52 34.26 23.44 -16.98
C THR A 52 34.32 22.09 -16.28
N SER A 53 33.34 21.75 -15.44
CA SER A 53 33.33 20.57 -14.57
C SER A 53 34.59 20.41 -13.70
N GLN A 54 35.38 21.47 -13.56
CA GLN A 54 36.54 21.50 -12.67
C GLN A 54 36.04 21.77 -11.26
N GLY A 55 36.47 20.97 -10.29
CA GLY A 55 36.05 21.13 -8.92
C GLY A 55 37.15 20.75 -7.94
N THR A 56 36.95 21.16 -6.70
CA THR A 56 37.82 20.81 -5.57
C THR A 56 36.96 20.58 -4.33
N THR A 57 37.58 20.06 -3.28
CA THR A 57 36.95 19.94 -1.96
C THR A 57 37.63 20.89 -0.98
N THR A 58 36.91 21.27 0.07
CA THR A 58 37.43 22.14 1.13
C THR A 58 38.27 21.35 2.15
N ASN A 59 39.37 21.96 2.60
CA ASN A 59 40.27 21.40 3.63
C ASN A 59 39.67 21.48 5.06
N ALA A 60 40.41 21.02 6.06
CA ALA A 60 40.03 21.07 7.48
C ALA A 60 39.68 22.48 8.00
N ASP A 61 40.29 23.51 7.40
CA ASP A 61 39.99 24.91 7.72
C ASP A 61 38.84 25.48 6.87
N GLY A 62 38.13 24.66 6.08
CA GLY A 62 37.05 25.08 5.18
C GLY A 62 37.51 25.84 3.94
N THR A 63 38.82 25.93 3.68
CA THR A 63 39.39 26.64 2.54
C THR A 63 39.44 25.79 1.28
N PHE A 64 39.24 26.39 0.11
CA PHE A 64 39.37 25.74 -1.19
C PHE A 64 40.24 26.56 -2.15
N THR A 65 40.85 25.89 -3.13
CA THR A 65 41.59 26.54 -4.23
C THR A 65 41.36 25.77 -5.52
N ILE A 66 40.95 26.49 -6.56
CA ILE A 66 40.80 25.97 -7.93
C ILE A 66 41.71 26.80 -8.83
N ALA A 67 42.72 26.18 -9.42
CA ALA A 67 43.64 26.82 -10.35
C ALA A 67 43.29 26.45 -11.81
N ASN A 68 43.88 27.16 -12.77
CA ASN A 68 43.76 26.89 -14.21
C ASN A 68 42.34 27.07 -14.80
N ILE A 69 41.60 28.06 -14.29
CA ILE A 69 40.31 28.42 -14.85
C ILE A 69 40.55 29.31 -16.08
N SER A 70 40.16 28.83 -17.27
CA SER A 70 40.37 29.52 -18.56
C SER A 70 39.18 30.38 -19.01
N SER A 71 38.09 30.42 -18.23
CA SER A 71 36.85 31.12 -18.57
C SER A 71 36.53 32.20 -17.52
N ASN A 72 35.93 33.31 -17.97
CA ASN A 72 35.45 34.40 -17.12
C ASN A 72 34.29 35.13 -17.83
N PRO A 73 33.11 35.35 -17.22
CA PRO A 73 32.70 34.95 -15.86
C PRO A 73 32.43 33.44 -15.73
N ILE A 74 32.50 32.94 -14.51
CA ILE A 74 32.19 31.53 -14.19
C ILE A 74 31.02 31.44 -13.23
N ARG A 75 30.30 30.31 -13.28
CA ARG A 75 29.32 29.95 -12.26
C ARG A 75 29.89 28.81 -11.42
N ILE A 76 29.92 29.02 -10.11
CA ILE A 76 30.33 28.01 -9.13
C ILE A 76 29.12 27.48 -8.39
N SER A 77 29.11 26.18 -8.13
CA SER A 77 28.12 25.46 -7.34
C SER A 77 28.84 24.84 -6.15
N ILE A 78 28.37 25.16 -4.94
CA ILE A 78 28.93 24.64 -3.69
C ILE A 78 27.87 23.76 -3.05
N SER A 79 28.22 22.50 -2.80
CA SER A 79 27.35 21.52 -2.17
C SER A 79 28.06 20.83 -0.99
N TYR A 80 27.29 20.58 0.06
CA TYR A 80 27.74 19.82 1.22
C TYR A 80 26.55 19.05 1.81
N ILE A 81 26.81 17.86 2.35
CA ILE A 81 25.75 16.97 2.83
C ILE A 81 25.02 17.65 4.00
N GLY A 82 23.69 17.78 3.90
CA GLY A 82 22.87 18.45 4.91
C GLY A 82 22.77 19.98 4.75
N TYR A 83 23.26 20.55 3.64
CA TYR A 83 23.22 21.99 3.35
C TYR A 83 22.58 22.27 1.99
N GLU A 84 22.02 23.48 1.83
CA GLU A 84 21.48 23.92 0.55
C GLU A 84 22.61 24.22 -0.44
N THR A 85 22.48 23.70 -1.67
CA THR A 85 23.44 23.97 -2.74
C THR A 85 23.36 25.44 -3.14
N LYS A 86 24.48 26.16 -3.03
CA LYS A 86 24.57 27.58 -3.35
C LYS A 86 25.29 27.81 -4.67
N GLN A 87 24.63 28.50 -5.59
CA GLN A 87 25.20 28.90 -6.88
C GLN A 87 25.61 30.38 -6.85
N LEU A 88 26.82 30.69 -7.32
CA LEU A 88 27.36 32.05 -7.38
C LEU A 88 28.03 32.30 -8.73
N GLU A 89 27.85 33.50 -9.26
CA GLU A 89 28.57 33.97 -10.44
C GLU A 89 29.80 34.78 -10.00
N VAL A 90 30.97 34.42 -10.54
CA VAL A 90 32.27 34.99 -10.17
C VAL A 90 32.91 35.61 -11.41
N ASP A 91 33.19 36.91 -11.33
CA ASP A 91 33.91 37.65 -12.37
C ASP A 91 35.30 38.07 -11.87
N PHE A 92 36.34 37.48 -12.47
CA PHE A 92 37.75 37.70 -12.12
C PHE A 92 38.28 39.09 -12.49
N ARG A 93 37.50 39.93 -13.19
CA ARG A 93 37.84 41.36 -13.42
C ARG A 93 37.81 42.17 -12.12
N ASN A 94 37.08 41.70 -11.11
CA ASN A 94 37.00 42.32 -9.80
C ASN A 94 38.00 41.66 -8.84
N LYS A 95 38.96 42.42 -8.30
CA LYS A 95 40.00 41.90 -7.37
C LYS A 95 39.43 41.23 -6.11
N LYS A 96 38.17 41.48 -5.76
CA LYS A 96 37.47 40.81 -4.63
C LYS A 96 36.96 39.41 -4.97
N SER A 97 36.87 39.05 -6.25
CA SER A 97 36.33 37.76 -6.70
C SER A 97 37.32 36.60 -6.59
N SER A 98 38.61 36.88 -6.34
CA SER A 98 39.65 35.86 -6.18
C SER A 98 39.69 35.25 -4.78
N ASN A 99 39.09 35.89 -3.77
CA ASN A 99 39.01 35.37 -2.39
C ASN A 99 37.58 35.51 -1.85
N LEU A 100 36.80 34.43 -1.94
CA LEU A 100 35.38 34.41 -1.56
C LEU A 100 35.16 33.78 -0.20
N SER A 101 34.37 34.42 0.65
CA SER A 101 33.82 33.81 1.86
C SER A 101 32.35 33.44 1.60
N ILE A 102 32.06 32.14 1.59
CA ILE A 102 30.77 31.58 1.19
C ILE A 102 30.13 30.93 2.42
N LYS A 103 28.95 31.42 2.80
CA LYS A 103 28.14 30.83 3.86
C LYS A 103 27.06 29.93 3.26
N LEU A 104 26.95 28.69 3.76
CA LEU A 104 25.91 27.73 3.40
C LEU A 104 24.87 27.64 4.51
N ALA A 105 23.60 27.65 4.12
CA ALA A 105 22.48 27.39 5.01
C ALA A 105 22.30 25.88 5.18
N SER A 106 22.05 25.42 6.40
CA SER A 106 21.67 24.03 6.66
C SER A 106 20.36 23.70 5.95
N SER A 107 20.33 22.64 5.16
CA SER A 107 19.12 22.13 4.53
C SER A 107 18.41 21.25 5.55
N SER A 108 17.29 21.73 6.09
CA SER A 108 16.32 20.84 6.71
C SER A 108 15.68 20.03 5.58
N LEU A 109 16.20 18.83 5.34
CA LEU A 109 15.57 17.83 4.50
C LEU A 109 14.19 17.48 5.08
N GLU A 110 13.16 18.26 4.76
CA GLU A 110 11.80 17.72 4.70
C GLU A 110 11.78 16.79 3.50
N LEU A 111 12.18 15.55 3.74
CA LEU A 111 11.96 14.45 2.81
C LEU A 111 10.45 14.40 2.53
N ALA A 112 10.05 14.72 1.31
CA ALA A 112 8.73 14.35 0.83
C ALA A 112 8.58 12.84 1.04
N THR A 113 7.72 12.46 1.99
CA THR A 113 7.51 11.06 2.34
C THR A 113 6.91 10.38 1.11
N ILE A 114 7.70 9.59 0.39
CA ILE A 114 7.17 8.66 -0.61
C ILE A 114 6.54 7.53 0.19
N GLU A 115 5.26 7.69 0.50
CA GLU A 115 4.45 6.63 1.08
C GLU A 115 4.14 5.61 -0.02
N VAL A 116 4.95 4.54 -0.08
CA VAL A 116 4.64 3.38 -0.92
C VAL A 116 3.51 2.61 -0.24
N GLN A 117 2.25 2.99 -0.49
CA GLN A 117 1.09 2.18 -0.15
C GLN A 117 1.03 0.96 -1.09
N GLY A 118 1.78 -0.08 -0.74
CA GLY A 118 1.74 -1.36 -1.44
C GLY A 118 0.60 -2.23 -0.91
N ILE A 119 -0.48 -2.37 -1.70
CA ILE A 119 -1.54 -3.38 -1.52
C ILE A 119 -0.95 -4.81 -1.43
N ALA A 120 0.28 -5.02 -1.91
CA ALA A 120 1.02 -6.28 -1.84
C ALA A 120 1.53 -6.66 -0.43
N THR A 121 1.51 -5.76 0.56
CA THR A 121 2.01 -6.05 1.92
C THR A 121 1.15 -7.10 2.65
N GLY A 122 -0.18 -7.04 2.51
CA GLY A 122 -1.10 -7.96 3.20
C GLY A 122 -0.95 -9.42 2.74
N GLN A 123 -0.82 -9.66 1.43
CA GLN A 123 -0.60 -11.01 0.89
C GLN A 123 0.76 -11.58 1.31
N ILE A 124 1.81 -10.77 1.27
CA ILE A 124 3.16 -11.19 1.70
C ILE A 124 3.15 -11.48 3.21
N LYS A 125 2.49 -10.64 4.02
CA LYS A 125 2.33 -10.85 5.46
C LYS A 125 1.61 -12.17 5.75
N ALA A 126 0.45 -12.40 5.13
CA ALA A 126 -0.32 -13.64 5.28
C ALA A 126 0.50 -14.87 4.87
N PHE A 127 1.28 -14.78 3.79
CA PHE A 127 2.16 -15.86 3.34
C PHE A 127 3.30 -16.16 4.32
N ILE A 128 3.97 -15.12 4.83
CA ILE A 128 5.05 -15.27 5.83
C ILE A 128 4.49 -15.85 7.12
N GLU A 129 3.33 -15.37 7.56
CA GLU A 129 2.66 -15.87 8.76
C GLU A 129 2.28 -17.35 8.62
N GLN A 130 1.68 -17.72 7.48
CA GLN A 130 1.39 -19.12 7.17
C GLN A 130 2.67 -19.98 7.11
N LYS A 131 3.78 -19.47 6.57
CA LYS A 131 5.06 -20.18 6.50
C LYS A 131 5.70 -20.38 7.88
N ASN A 132 5.53 -19.42 8.79
CA ASN A 132 6.13 -19.43 10.12
C ASN A 132 5.23 -20.10 11.18
N ALA A 133 3.97 -20.44 10.84
CA ALA A 133 3.05 -21.09 11.75
C ALA A 133 3.54 -22.51 12.10
N GLU A 134 3.50 -22.85 13.39
CA GLU A 134 3.85 -24.19 13.89
C GLU A 134 2.78 -25.24 13.54
N ASN A 135 1.57 -24.79 13.21
CA ASN A 135 0.41 -25.61 12.86
C ASN A 135 -0.01 -25.46 11.39
N ILE A 136 -0.94 -26.30 10.93
CA ILE A 136 -1.53 -26.19 9.59
C ILE A 136 -2.57 -25.06 9.59
N LYS A 137 -2.08 -23.83 9.41
CA LYS A 137 -2.87 -22.60 9.25
C LYS A 137 -3.00 -22.25 7.78
N HIS A 138 -4.19 -21.88 7.34
CA HIS A 138 -4.43 -21.26 6.04
C HIS A 138 -4.91 -19.84 6.25
N ILE A 139 -4.31 -18.88 5.55
CA ILE A 139 -4.67 -17.46 5.68
C ILE A 139 -5.06 -16.91 4.32
N ILE A 140 -6.28 -16.37 4.23
CA ILE A 140 -6.78 -15.66 3.05
C ILE A 140 -6.85 -14.17 3.39
N SER A 141 -6.10 -13.35 2.67
CA SER A 141 -6.03 -11.91 2.95
C SER A 141 -7.06 -11.08 2.20
N ALA A 142 -7.32 -9.87 2.67
CA ALA A 142 -8.26 -8.92 2.08
C ALA A 142 -8.03 -8.71 0.58
N ALA A 143 -6.77 -8.64 0.14
CA ALA A 143 -6.46 -8.50 -1.28
C ALA A 143 -6.90 -9.73 -2.11
N GLN A 144 -6.80 -10.94 -1.55
CA GLN A 144 -7.33 -12.15 -2.19
C GLN A 144 -8.86 -12.20 -2.12
N ILE A 145 -9.47 -11.70 -1.05
CA ILE A 145 -10.93 -11.57 -0.92
C ILE A 145 -11.46 -10.64 -2.01
N LEU A 146 -10.90 -9.44 -2.16
CA LEU A 146 -11.34 -8.45 -3.13
C LEU A 146 -11.10 -8.84 -4.60
N THR A 147 -10.26 -9.84 -4.87
CA THR A 147 -10.04 -10.36 -6.24
C THR A 147 -11.25 -11.15 -6.73
N PHE A 148 -12.10 -11.65 -5.83
CA PHE A 148 -13.30 -12.42 -6.15
C PHE A 148 -14.54 -11.71 -5.58
N PRO A 149 -15.72 -11.86 -6.22
CA PRO A 149 -16.95 -11.25 -5.72
C PRO A 149 -17.56 -12.07 -4.58
N ASP A 150 -16.78 -12.36 -3.54
CA ASP A 150 -17.27 -13.05 -2.33
C ASP A 150 -18.23 -12.11 -1.58
N LEU A 151 -19.43 -12.55 -1.23
CA LEU A 151 -20.43 -11.71 -0.56
C LEU A 151 -20.22 -11.64 0.96
N ASN A 152 -19.79 -12.74 1.58
CA ASN A 152 -19.72 -12.91 3.02
C ASN A 152 -18.52 -13.79 3.44
N ALA A 153 -18.31 -13.92 4.76
CA ALA A 153 -17.23 -14.71 5.31
C ALA A 153 -17.30 -16.21 4.96
N ALA A 154 -18.50 -16.80 4.87
CA ALA A 154 -18.67 -18.20 4.48
C ALA A 154 -18.14 -18.46 3.06
N GLU A 155 -18.52 -17.62 2.09
CA GLU A 155 -18.08 -17.72 0.70
C GLU A 155 -16.56 -17.53 0.57
N VAL A 156 -15.95 -16.67 1.40
CA VAL A 156 -14.48 -16.54 1.47
C VAL A 156 -13.85 -17.86 1.92
N MET A 157 -14.37 -18.47 2.98
CA MET A 157 -13.82 -19.69 3.58
C MET A 157 -13.88 -20.91 2.66
N GLN A 158 -14.84 -20.96 1.72
CA GLN A 158 -14.98 -22.09 0.79
C GLN A 158 -13.73 -22.32 -0.08
N ARG A 159 -12.91 -21.29 -0.25
CA ARG A 159 -11.67 -21.35 -1.03
C ARG A 159 -10.56 -22.10 -0.31
N ILE A 160 -10.72 -22.37 0.98
CA ILE A 160 -9.74 -23.08 1.78
C ILE A 160 -9.98 -24.59 1.63
N PRO A 161 -8.94 -25.38 1.30
CA PRO A 161 -9.10 -26.82 1.10
C PRO A 161 -9.66 -27.51 2.35
N GLY A 162 -10.67 -28.36 2.17
CA GLY A 162 -11.32 -29.07 3.26
C GLY A 162 -12.35 -28.23 4.03
N VAL A 163 -12.71 -27.05 3.53
CA VAL A 163 -13.89 -26.31 3.98
C VAL A 163 -15.07 -26.67 3.08
N THR A 164 -16.22 -26.95 3.68
CA THR A 164 -17.50 -27.13 2.99
C THR A 164 -18.55 -26.20 3.59
N LEU A 165 -19.46 -25.71 2.76
CA LEU A 165 -20.52 -24.80 3.17
C LEU A 165 -21.86 -25.51 3.20
N GLN A 166 -22.65 -25.27 4.24
CA GLN A 166 -24.08 -25.46 4.19
C GLN A 166 -24.70 -24.19 3.64
N ARG A 167 -25.32 -24.33 2.46
CA ARG A 167 -25.97 -23.21 1.77
C ARG A 167 -27.43 -23.10 2.22
N ASP A 168 -27.87 -21.88 2.43
CA ASP A 168 -29.26 -21.50 2.64
C ASP A 168 -29.66 -20.57 1.50
N GLN A 169 -30.65 -20.95 0.71
CA GLN A 169 -31.13 -20.18 -0.45
C GLN A 169 -30.02 -19.74 -1.44
N GLY A 170 -29.00 -20.59 -1.63
CA GLY A 170 -27.88 -20.34 -2.55
C GLY A 170 -26.69 -19.61 -1.93
N GLU A 171 -26.82 -19.05 -0.74
CA GLU A 171 -25.75 -18.36 -0.01
C GLU A 171 -25.14 -19.26 1.07
N GLY A 172 -23.82 -19.26 1.21
CA GLY A 172 -23.14 -19.96 2.29
C GLY A 172 -23.50 -19.37 3.64
N ARG A 173 -24.07 -20.18 4.53
CA ARG A 173 -24.49 -19.75 5.88
C ARG A 173 -23.67 -20.40 6.99
N TYR A 174 -23.54 -21.73 6.97
CA TYR A 174 -22.74 -22.44 7.97
C TYR A 174 -21.50 -23.06 7.34
N VAL A 175 -20.39 -22.98 8.06
CA VAL A 175 -19.09 -23.48 7.62
C VAL A 175 -18.77 -24.78 8.34
N GLN A 176 -18.28 -25.76 7.59
CA GLN A 176 -17.87 -27.07 8.08
C GLN A 176 -16.41 -27.30 7.70
N LEU A 177 -15.61 -27.74 8.65
CA LEU A 177 -14.25 -28.19 8.39
C LEU A 177 -14.19 -29.71 8.27
N ARG A 178 -13.50 -30.22 7.25
CA ARG A 178 -13.20 -31.65 7.04
C ARG A 178 -14.43 -32.57 7.09
N GLY A 179 -15.60 -32.05 6.70
CA GLY A 179 -16.86 -32.80 6.74
C GLY A 179 -17.41 -33.05 8.15
N THR A 180 -16.85 -32.41 9.19
CA THR A 180 -17.45 -32.45 10.53
C THR A 180 -18.67 -31.52 10.60
N PRO A 181 -19.68 -31.83 11.43
CA PRO A 181 -20.80 -30.93 11.66
C PRO A 181 -20.36 -29.51 12.05
N PRO A 182 -21.11 -28.45 11.66
CA PRO A 182 -20.74 -27.06 11.97
C PRO A 182 -20.51 -26.80 13.47
N ALA A 183 -21.22 -27.52 14.34
CA ALA A 183 -21.11 -27.44 15.79
C ALA A 183 -19.77 -27.93 16.38
N LEU A 184 -18.92 -28.56 15.55
CA LEU A 184 -17.57 -29.01 15.94
C LEU A 184 -16.47 -28.07 15.42
N THR A 185 -16.83 -26.95 14.80
CA THR A 185 -15.88 -25.92 14.38
C THR A 185 -16.00 -24.72 15.32
N ASN A 186 -14.88 -24.24 15.84
CA ASN A 186 -14.86 -23.01 16.63
C ASN A 186 -14.76 -21.80 15.70
N PHE A 187 -15.51 -20.73 16.00
CA PHE A 187 -15.51 -19.48 15.24
C PHE A 187 -15.13 -18.32 16.16
N ASN A 188 -14.07 -17.61 15.80
CA ASN A 188 -13.56 -16.46 16.50
C ASN A 188 -13.59 -15.23 15.58
N ILE A 189 -13.81 -14.06 16.15
CA ILE A 189 -13.60 -12.76 15.50
C ILE A 189 -12.56 -12.00 16.30
N ASN A 190 -11.46 -11.62 15.66
CA ASN A 190 -10.33 -10.95 16.30
C ASN A 190 -9.80 -11.71 17.55
N GLY A 191 -9.84 -13.05 17.51
CA GLY A 191 -9.45 -13.92 18.62
C GLY A 191 -10.57 -14.22 19.63
N GLU A 192 -11.65 -13.45 19.67
CA GLU A 192 -12.75 -13.66 20.61
C GLU A 192 -13.78 -14.65 20.06
N GLN A 193 -14.24 -15.60 20.87
CA GLN A 193 -15.20 -16.61 20.43
C GLN A 193 -16.58 -15.99 20.17
N VAL A 194 -17.18 -16.32 19.02
CA VAL A 194 -18.53 -15.85 18.69
C VAL A 194 -19.56 -16.84 19.21
N PRO A 195 -20.49 -16.41 20.09
CA PRO A 195 -21.55 -17.28 20.55
C PRO A 195 -22.57 -17.54 19.44
N SER A 196 -23.19 -18.72 19.45
CA SER A 196 -24.32 -18.99 18.57
C SER A 196 -25.50 -18.08 18.93
N PRO A 197 -26.15 -17.42 17.95
CA PRO A 197 -27.38 -16.70 18.18
C PRO A 197 -28.58 -17.64 18.47
N GLU A 198 -28.43 -18.95 18.26
CA GLU A 198 -29.47 -19.95 18.48
C GLU A 198 -29.17 -20.78 19.74
N GLY A 199 -29.95 -20.64 20.80
CA GLY A 199 -29.66 -21.25 22.11
C GLY A 199 -29.67 -22.78 22.18
N SER A 200 -30.08 -23.48 21.11
CA SER A 200 -30.10 -24.95 21.04
C SER A 200 -28.94 -25.55 20.26
N PHE A 201 -28.16 -24.74 19.54
CA PHE A 201 -27.11 -25.19 18.66
C PHE A 201 -25.82 -24.40 18.86
N ARG A 202 -24.70 -24.95 18.37
CA ARG A 202 -23.36 -24.34 18.50
C ARG A 202 -22.80 -23.86 17.15
N PHE A 203 -23.66 -23.62 16.18
CA PHE A 203 -23.25 -23.08 14.88
C PHE A 203 -23.52 -21.59 14.79
N VAL A 204 -22.65 -20.88 14.08
CA VAL A 204 -22.73 -19.43 13.87
C VAL A 204 -22.92 -19.19 12.38
N GLY A 205 -23.90 -18.36 12.03
CA GLY A 205 -24.10 -17.91 10.65
C GLY A 205 -22.95 -17.00 10.22
N MET A 206 -22.18 -17.43 9.23
CA MET A 206 -21.05 -16.67 8.68
C MET A 206 -21.46 -15.73 7.53
N ASP A 207 -22.73 -15.79 7.13
CA ASP A 207 -23.39 -14.89 6.18
C ASP A 207 -23.60 -13.47 6.73
N ILE A 208 -23.60 -13.31 8.06
CA ILE A 208 -23.78 -12.00 8.70
C ILE A 208 -22.56 -11.08 8.58
N ILE A 209 -21.37 -11.64 8.32
CA ILE A 209 -20.11 -10.87 8.23
C ILE A 209 -19.84 -10.58 6.76
N PRO A 210 -19.96 -9.32 6.32
CA PRO A 210 -19.66 -8.92 4.96
C PRO A 210 -18.16 -9.13 4.65
N SER A 211 -17.86 -9.58 3.43
CA SER A 211 -16.47 -9.88 3.01
C SER A 211 -15.57 -8.64 2.99
N ASP A 212 -16.12 -7.46 2.78
CA ASP A 212 -15.42 -6.17 2.76
C ASP A 212 -14.94 -5.73 4.14
N GLN A 213 -15.53 -6.25 5.22
CA GLN A 213 -15.10 -5.97 6.59
C GLN A 213 -13.95 -6.88 7.05
N ILE A 214 -13.59 -7.87 6.26
CA ILE A 214 -12.58 -8.87 6.61
C ILE A 214 -11.20 -8.42 6.14
N GLU A 215 -10.25 -8.39 7.06
CA GLU A 215 -8.83 -8.19 6.77
C GLU A 215 -8.17 -9.52 6.40
N ASN A 216 -8.37 -10.55 7.24
CA ASN A 216 -7.88 -11.90 6.95
C ASN A 216 -8.86 -12.94 7.50
N VAL A 217 -8.98 -14.07 6.81
CA VAL A 217 -9.60 -15.28 7.37
C VAL A 217 -8.50 -16.30 7.64
N GLU A 218 -8.45 -16.78 8.87
CA GLU A 218 -7.49 -17.76 9.34
C GLU A 218 -8.21 -19.05 9.66
N VAL A 219 -7.77 -20.16 9.06
CA VAL A 219 -8.34 -21.47 9.32
C VAL A 219 -7.25 -22.41 9.81
N THR A 220 -7.41 -22.84 11.04
CA THR A 220 -6.52 -23.77 11.72
C THR A 220 -7.21 -25.12 11.81
N LYS A 221 -6.61 -26.13 11.17
CA LYS A 221 -7.17 -27.47 11.12
C LYS A 221 -6.63 -28.39 12.21
N VAL A 222 -5.66 -27.93 12.98
CA VAL A 222 -5.04 -28.65 14.09
C VAL A 222 -4.98 -27.70 15.27
N LEU A 223 -5.77 -27.98 16.30
CA LEU A 223 -5.80 -27.16 17.51
C LEU A 223 -4.42 -27.18 18.19
N THR A 224 -4.00 -26.02 18.67
CA THR A 224 -2.80 -25.84 19.51
C THR A 224 -3.21 -25.64 20.98
N PRO A 225 -2.32 -25.86 21.96
CA PRO A 225 -2.67 -25.83 23.39
C PRO A 225 -3.21 -24.48 23.91
N ASP A 226 -2.97 -23.41 23.18
CA ASP A 226 -3.46 -22.05 23.43
C ASP A 226 -4.90 -21.80 22.94
N MET A 227 -5.50 -22.75 22.23
CA MET A 227 -6.85 -22.64 21.66
C MET A 227 -7.89 -23.38 22.51
N ASP A 228 -9.16 -22.99 22.37
CA ASP A 228 -10.26 -23.71 22.99
C ASP A 228 -10.35 -25.14 22.44
N ALA A 229 -10.51 -26.11 23.35
CA ALA A 229 -10.56 -27.53 23.05
C ALA A 229 -11.91 -27.97 22.42
N ASP A 230 -12.79 -27.02 22.10
CA ASP A 230 -14.19 -27.26 21.74
C ASP A 230 -14.44 -27.33 20.22
N GLY A 231 -13.39 -27.14 19.41
CA GLY A 231 -13.38 -27.18 17.94
C GLY A 231 -12.68 -28.41 17.35
N ILE A 232 -13.24 -29.61 17.54
CA ILE A 232 -12.66 -30.89 17.04
C ILE A 232 -12.41 -30.88 15.52
N GLY A 233 -13.27 -30.21 14.75
CA GLY A 233 -13.11 -30.02 13.29
C GLY A 233 -12.01 -29.03 12.93
N GLY A 234 -11.74 -28.08 13.82
CA GLY A 234 -10.77 -27.00 13.70
C GLY A 234 -11.32 -25.69 14.26
N SER A 235 -10.55 -24.62 14.09
CA SER A 235 -10.92 -23.27 14.50
C SER A 235 -10.73 -22.30 13.34
N VAL A 236 -11.66 -21.37 13.23
CA VAL A 236 -11.68 -20.32 12.23
C VAL A 236 -11.65 -18.98 12.95
N ASN A 237 -10.66 -18.15 12.63
CA ASN A 237 -10.55 -16.79 13.17
C ASN A 237 -10.69 -15.77 12.04
N ILE A 238 -11.70 -14.91 12.14
CA ILE A 238 -11.92 -13.81 11.21
C ILE A 238 -11.30 -12.58 11.82
N ILE A 239 -10.26 -12.06 11.17
CA ILE A 239 -9.66 -10.78 11.52
C ILE A 239 -10.39 -9.71 10.72
N THR A 240 -11.04 -8.78 11.42
CA THR A 240 -11.70 -7.66 10.77
C THR A 240 -10.67 -6.59 10.40
N LYS A 241 -11.00 -5.78 9.40
CA LYS A 241 -10.24 -4.55 9.11
C LYS A 241 -10.16 -3.69 10.36
N SER A 242 -9.02 -3.02 10.50
CA SER A 242 -8.76 -2.06 11.58
C SER A 242 -8.15 -0.79 10.98
N ALA A 243 -8.30 0.34 11.66
CA ALA A 243 -7.70 1.59 11.23
C ALA A 243 -6.16 1.53 11.39
N SER A 244 -5.46 1.25 10.29
CA SER A 244 -4.00 1.09 10.25
C SER A 244 -3.25 2.42 10.21
N GLY A 245 -3.77 3.42 9.49
CA GLY A 245 -3.09 4.70 9.24
C GLY A 245 -3.49 5.84 10.16
N GLU A 246 -2.54 6.76 10.42
CA GLU A 246 -2.84 8.08 11.00
C GLU A 246 -3.68 8.96 10.05
N LYS A 247 -3.54 8.69 8.75
CA LYS A 247 -4.36 9.30 7.70
C LYS A 247 -5.73 8.62 7.67
N PRO A 248 -6.82 9.38 7.49
CA PRO A 248 -8.14 8.80 7.31
C PRO A 248 -8.18 7.97 6.03
N GLU A 249 -8.62 6.72 6.15
CA GLU A 249 -8.84 5.79 5.05
C GLU A 249 -10.36 5.73 4.79
N ILE A 250 -10.74 5.98 3.54
CA ILE A 250 -12.15 5.95 3.12
C ILE A 250 -12.25 5.00 1.93
N THR A 251 -13.06 3.95 2.09
CA THR A 251 -13.40 3.03 1.01
C THR A 251 -14.89 3.09 0.77
N ALA A 252 -15.28 3.27 -0.50
CA ALA A 252 -16.67 3.20 -0.92
C ALA A 252 -16.77 2.28 -2.12
N THR A 253 -17.71 1.35 -2.10
CA THR A 253 -18.00 0.45 -3.20
C THR A 253 -19.47 0.55 -3.55
N MET A 254 -19.77 0.71 -4.83
CA MET A 254 -21.13 0.79 -5.34
C MET A 254 -21.21 -0.12 -6.57
N ALA A 255 -22.18 -1.04 -6.56
CA ALA A 255 -22.48 -1.89 -7.69
C ALA A 255 -23.99 -1.99 -7.89
N ALA A 256 -24.40 -2.11 -9.15
CA ALA A 256 -25.79 -2.33 -9.53
C ALA A 256 -25.84 -3.41 -10.61
N GLY A 257 -26.91 -4.19 -10.62
CA GLY A 257 -27.15 -5.25 -11.59
C GLY A 257 -28.63 -5.35 -11.95
N TYR A 258 -28.94 -6.13 -12.98
CA TYR A 258 -30.32 -6.41 -13.37
C TYR A 258 -30.53 -7.92 -13.52
N ASN A 259 -31.45 -8.46 -12.72
CA ASN A 259 -31.83 -9.85 -12.80
C ASN A 259 -32.88 -10.03 -13.90
N HIS A 260 -32.51 -10.66 -15.01
CA HIS A 260 -33.40 -10.86 -16.15
C HIS A 260 -34.55 -11.86 -15.87
N LEU A 261 -34.31 -12.87 -15.03
CA LEU A 261 -35.33 -13.84 -14.62
C LEU A 261 -36.42 -13.17 -13.77
N ARG A 262 -36.01 -12.24 -12.90
CA ARG A 262 -36.92 -11.56 -11.96
C ARG A 262 -37.38 -10.19 -12.40
N GLN A 263 -36.86 -9.70 -13.54
CA GLN A 263 -37.07 -8.35 -14.05
C GLN A 263 -36.81 -7.25 -13.00
N SER A 264 -35.92 -7.51 -12.05
CA SER A 264 -35.66 -6.66 -10.89
C SER A 264 -34.22 -6.17 -10.86
N PRO A 265 -33.97 -4.92 -10.42
CA PRO A 265 -32.61 -4.45 -10.18
C PRO A 265 -32.04 -5.07 -8.89
N ASN A 266 -30.71 -5.15 -8.84
CA ASN A 266 -29.92 -5.57 -7.69
C ASN A 266 -28.95 -4.44 -7.32
N TYR A 267 -28.67 -4.28 -6.03
CA TYR A 267 -27.84 -3.19 -5.51
C TYR A 267 -26.85 -3.69 -4.46
N ASN A 268 -25.63 -3.14 -4.49
CA ASN A 268 -24.63 -3.32 -3.45
C ASN A 268 -23.98 -1.96 -3.16
N LEU A 269 -24.10 -1.48 -1.93
CA LEU A 269 -23.49 -0.25 -1.45
C LEU A 269 -22.70 -0.57 -0.18
N GLN A 270 -21.43 -0.23 -0.18
CA GLN A 270 -20.53 -0.43 0.96
C GLN A 270 -19.75 0.85 1.21
N PHE A 271 -19.59 1.19 2.48
CA PHE A 271 -18.85 2.33 2.95
C PHE A 271 -18.04 1.94 4.18
N ALA A 272 -16.75 2.25 4.16
CA ALA A 272 -15.84 2.07 5.28
C ALA A 272 -15.05 3.36 5.51
N TYR A 273 -14.98 3.77 6.76
CA TYR A 273 -14.14 4.88 7.23
C TYR A 273 -13.29 4.37 8.38
N GLY A 274 -11.97 4.52 8.29
CA GLY A 274 -11.03 4.20 9.35
C GLY A 274 -10.11 5.37 9.62
N GLN A 275 -9.88 5.69 10.90
CA GLN A 275 -8.83 6.63 11.27
C GLN A 275 -8.18 6.22 12.59
N ARG A 276 -6.85 6.32 12.64
CA ARG A 276 -6.09 6.18 13.88
C ARG A 276 -5.60 7.53 14.36
N TYR A 277 -5.95 7.87 15.60
CA TYR A 277 -5.39 9.01 16.31
C TYR A 277 -4.49 8.50 17.44
N LYS A 278 -3.17 8.52 17.19
CA LYS A 278 -2.16 7.99 18.12
C LYS A 278 -2.44 6.52 18.49
N ARG A 279 -2.77 6.25 19.76
CA ARG A 279 -3.09 4.91 20.27
C ARG A 279 -4.53 4.50 20.01
N LEU A 280 -5.43 5.44 19.70
CA LEU A 280 -6.85 5.17 19.52
C LEU A 280 -7.17 5.08 18.03
N GLY A 281 -7.56 3.89 17.57
CA GLY A 281 -8.17 3.69 16.26
C GLY A 281 -9.69 3.66 16.37
N PHE A 282 -10.39 4.15 15.36
CA PHE A 282 -11.80 3.87 15.18
C PHE A 282 -12.10 3.55 13.72
N GLN A 283 -13.05 2.66 13.51
CA GLN A 283 -13.52 2.28 12.18
C GLN A 283 -15.04 2.21 12.17
N ILE A 284 -15.65 2.66 11.08
CA ILE A 284 -17.08 2.62 10.83
C ILE A 284 -17.27 1.92 9.51
N ASN A 285 -18.11 0.88 9.49
CA ASN A 285 -18.46 0.16 8.27
C ASN A 285 -19.99 0.17 8.11
N SER A 286 -20.46 0.33 6.89
CA SER A 286 -21.88 0.30 6.53
C SER A 286 -22.06 -0.42 5.21
N SER A 287 -22.96 -1.39 5.17
CA SER A 287 -23.22 -2.19 3.97
C SER A 287 -24.72 -2.33 3.74
N PHE A 288 -25.15 -2.13 2.49
CA PHE A 288 -26.51 -2.38 2.02
C PHE A 288 -26.42 -3.27 0.79
N PHE A 289 -27.01 -4.46 0.87
CA PHE A 289 -27.06 -5.40 -0.23
C PHE A 289 -28.49 -5.89 -0.45
N GLU A 290 -28.95 -5.74 -1.69
CA GLU A 290 -30.24 -6.25 -2.13
C GLU A 290 -30.06 -7.06 -3.40
N ASN A 291 -30.44 -8.34 -3.32
CA ASN A 291 -30.40 -9.25 -4.47
C ASN A 291 -31.70 -10.04 -4.53
N ASN A 292 -32.53 -9.72 -5.52
CA ASN A 292 -33.79 -10.41 -5.75
C ASN A 292 -33.55 -11.63 -6.63
N GLN A 293 -33.47 -12.79 -5.97
CA GLN A 293 -33.24 -14.07 -6.63
C GLN A 293 -34.58 -14.77 -6.93
N GLY A 294 -34.54 -15.71 -7.86
CA GLY A 294 -35.65 -16.61 -8.13
C GLY A 294 -35.22 -17.68 -9.11
N ALA A 295 -35.94 -18.80 -9.06
CA ALA A 295 -35.67 -19.95 -9.89
C ALA A 295 -36.97 -20.38 -10.56
N ASP A 296 -36.90 -20.64 -11.86
CA ASP A 296 -37.96 -21.33 -12.59
C ASP A 296 -37.75 -22.83 -12.37
N ASN A 297 -38.74 -23.53 -11.80
CA ASN A 297 -38.59 -24.95 -11.51
C ASN A 297 -39.76 -25.74 -12.09
N ILE A 298 -39.48 -26.54 -13.10
CA ILE A 298 -40.47 -27.43 -13.71
C ILE A 298 -40.50 -28.75 -12.93
N GLU A 299 -41.46 -28.90 -12.03
CA GLU A 299 -41.68 -30.15 -11.30
C GLU A 299 -42.74 -31.03 -11.99
N TYR A 300 -42.32 -32.16 -12.55
CA TYR A 300 -43.23 -33.14 -13.14
C TYR A 300 -43.87 -34.02 -12.06
N LYS A 301 -45.16 -33.80 -11.78
CA LYS A 301 -45.96 -34.73 -10.97
C LYS A 301 -46.50 -35.86 -11.85
N PHE A 302 -46.02 -37.08 -11.65
CA PHE A 302 -46.57 -38.27 -12.29
C PHE A 302 -47.92 -38.66 -11.63
N GLY A 303 -49.02 -38.54 -12.38
CA GLY A 303 -50.31 -39.11 -12.00
C GLY A 303 -50.30 -40.63 -12.15
N LYS A 304 -50.89 -41.36 -11.17
CA LYS A 304 -51.08 -42.82 -11.24
C LYS A 304 -51.91 -43.20 -12.48
N GLY A 305 -51.54 -44.33 -13.10
CA GLY A 305 -52.04 -44.83 -14.39
C GLY A 305 -53.54 -45.23 -14.47
N PRO A 306 -53.94 -45.92 -15.55
CA PRO A 306 -55.17 -45.69 -16.33
C PRO A 306 -56.49 -46.20 -15.72
N PHE A 307 -56.54 -46.51 -14.41
CA PHE A 307 -57.72 -47.10 -13.76
C PHE A 307 -58.53 -46.13 -12.90
N PHE A 308 -58.10 -44.87 -12.78
CA PHE A 308 -58.83 -43.86 -12.01
C PHE A 308 -59.24 -42.71 -12.92
N ASN A 309 -60.55 -42.63 -13.15
CA ASN A 309 -61.18 -41.63 -13.99
C ASN A 309 -61.15 -40.26 -13.29
N SER A 310 -60.21 -39.40 -13.67
CA SER A 310 -60.23 -37.98 -13.30
C SER A 310 -59.37 -37.18 -14.28
N THR A 311 -60.06 -36.34 -15.05
CA THR A 311 -59.50 -35.32 -15.93
C THR A 311 -58.68 -34.33 -15.08
N ASN A 312 -57.35 -34.48 -15.03
CA ASN A 312 -56.50 -33.50 -14.37
C ASN A 312 -55.52 -32.91 -15.38
N GLN A 313 -55.75 -31.63 -15.68
CA GLN A 313 -54.87 -30.80 -16.49
C GLN A 313 -53.49 -30.73 -15.84
N GLN A 314 -52.47 -30.86 -16.69
CA GLN A 314 -51.10 -30.46 -16.37
C GLN A 314 -51.10 -28.96 -16.08
N GLN A 315 -50.92 -28.59 -14.82
CA GLN A 315 -50.51 -27.24 -14.45
C GLN A 315 -49.14 -27.35 -13.78
N GLY A 316 -48.12 -26.89 -14.50
CA GLY A 316 -46.87 -26.48 -13.87
C GLY A 316 -47.19 -25.31 -12.93
N VAL A 317 -46.79 -25.41 -11.67
CA VAL A 317 -46.94 -24.34 -10.70
C VAL A 317 -45.54 -23.75 -10.51
N ASP A 318 -45.33 -22.54 -11.00
CA ASP A 318 -44.09 -21.78 -10.83
C ASP A 318 -44.14 -20.88 -9.58
N ASN A 319 -42.91 -20.59 -9.09
CA ASN A 319 -42.49 -19.52 -8.17
C ASN A 319 -42.33 -19.89 -6.68
N PHE A 320 -41.10 -20.17 -6.30
CA PHE A 320 -40.60 -19.86 -4.95
C PHE A 320 -40.02 -18.44 -4.95
N LEU A 321 -40.52 -17.59 -4.06
CA LEU A 321 -40.01 -16.24 -3.82
C LEU A 321 -38.99 -16.31 -2.67
N CYS A 322 -37.72 -16.01 -2.95
CA CYS A 322 -36.74 -15.71 -1.91
C CYS A 322 -36.18 -14.31 -2.19
N SER A 323 -36.52 -13.36 -1.33
CA SER A 323 -35.91 -12.03 -1.32
C SER A 323 -34.98 -11.98 -0.13
N ILE A 324 -33.69 -11.73 -0.39
CA ILE A 324 -32.67 -11.54 0.64
C ILE A 324 -32.37 -10.04 0.65
N ALA A 325 -32.89 -9.37 1.67
CA ALA A 325 -32.57 -7.98 1.97
C ALA A 325 -31.83 -7.99 3.31
N ASN A 326 -30.49 -7.93 3.25
CA ASN A 326 -29.66 -7.86 4.45
C ASN A 326 -29.24 -6.40 4.65
N LEU A 327 -29.86 -5.75 5.64
CA LEU A 327 -29.44 -4.44 6.13
C LEU A 327 -28.55 -4.66 7.35
N ASN A 328 -27.24 -4.74 7.13
CA ASN A 328 -26.27 -4.89 8.21
C ASN A 328 -25.65 -3.52 8.53
N PHE A 329 -26.04 -2.96 9.67
CA PHE A 329 -25.43 -1.76 10.24
C PHE A 329 -24.50 -2.18 11.39
N ALA A 330 -23.20 -2.27 11.12
CA ALA A 330 -22.21 -2.67 12.11
C ALA A 330 -21.33 -1.48 12.50
N ILE A 331 -21.67 -0.81 13.59
CA ILE A 331 -20.76 0.15 14.24
C ILE A 331 -19.79 -0.64 15.12
N MET A 332 -18.56 -0.84 14.65
CA MET A 332 -17.51 -1.53 15.42
C MET A 332 -16.52 -0.51 16.00
N ILE A 333 -16.76 -0.06 17.23
CA ILE A 333 -15.81 0.79 17.96
C ILE A 333 -14.71 -0.13 18.53
N LEU A 334 -13.65 -0.37 17.78
CA LEU A 334 -12.48 -1.08 18.28
C LEU A 334 -11.56 -0.11 19.03
N SER A 335 -11.86 0.20 20.29
CA SER A 335 -10.90 0.90 21.14
C SER A 335 -9.77 -0.08 21.48
N ALA A 336 -8.65 0.00 20.76
CA ALA A 336 -7.41 -0.65 21.17
C ALA A 336 -6.88 0.04 22.43
N LEU A 337 -7.46 -0.28 23.59
CA LEU A 337 -6.88 0.04 24.89
C LEU A 337 -5.85 -1.05 25.18
N GLU A 338 -4.76 -1.02 24.40
CA GLU A 338 -3.56 -1.77 24.70
C GLU A 338 -3.00 -1.13 25.98
N LEU A 339 -3.41 -1.65 27.14
CA LEU A 339 -2.81 -1.34 28.42
C LEU A 339 -1.33 -1.72 28.28
N ALA A 340 -0.48 -0.72 28.10
CA ALA A 340 0.94 -0.83 28.38
C ALA A 340 1.06 -1.03 29.89
N LEU A 341 0.85 -2.27 30.34
CA LEU A 341 1.17 -2.70 31.67
C LEU A 341 2.67 -2.99 31.68
N VAL A 342 3.41 -1.93 32.03
CA VAL A 342 4.60 -1.96 32.89
C VAL A 342 5.65 -3.03 32.52
N GLN A 343 6.73 -2.59 31.88
CA GLN A 343 8.05 -2.95 32.38
C GLN A 343 8.87 -1.67 32.54
N HIS A 344 9.00 -1.29 33.81
CA HIS A 344 10.16 -0.57 34.32
C HIS A 344 11.36 -1.51 34.36
#